data_AF-R9XDH9-F1
#
_entry.id   AF-R9XDH9-F1
#
_cell.length_a   1.000
_cell.length_b   1.000
_cell.length_c   1.000
_cell.angle_alpha   90.00
_cell.angle_beta   90.00
_cell.angle_gamma   90.00
#
_symmetry.space_group_name_H-M   'P 1'
#
loop_
_entity.id
_entity.type
_entity.pdbx_description
1 polymer ?
#
loop_
_entity_poly.entity_id
_entity_poly.type
_entity_poly.pdbx_seq_one_letter_code
_entity_poly.pdbx_strand_id
1 'polypeptide(L)'
;MATTRRCFNCLLHLRSYSIDVKQLVLNTKVKVPSREPTAKTGTRPVRRSKPTTKEAAQIPLQLFEEYNPGVILPTATDMSLISRFFNSSKVNFEWCAREFLEIPGERYKSEQAHLQQQELLDEKAFNDSLNIIEPNKAFTESATSHEHAITAERGASGSFHSHTQLPEIIFLGRSNAGKSTLLNNLTTNFKQVQLSRHATTSKKPGHTRALYCYNVGNRLRLVDSPGYGVMSTQQQGACTMQYIKERKELRRCFLLVSAKDGFTNADYSMLEFLMSYGVAFEVIFTKMDKLRDITTLRHFISTSGILDAPIRPKLLFLNSVVNKAYPKRYGIAHLRHTIFEACNIAPNTLPSKAYKQ
;
A
#
# COMPACT_ATOMS: atom_id res chain seq x y z
N MET A 1 -5.32 41.24 8.75
CA MET A 1 -6.28 40.35 9.44
C MET A 1 -7.22 39.71 8.43
N ALA A 2 -6.79 38.62 7.78
CA ALA A 2 -7.65 37.82 6.89
C ALA A 2 -7.13 36.37 6.88
N THR A 3 -7.19 35.74 8.04
CA THR A 3 -6.84 34.34 8.26
C THR A 3 -8.12 33.57 8.58
N THR A 4 -8.14 32.27 8.24
CA THR A 4 -9.05 31.23 8.76
C THR A 4 -10.53 31.23 8.35
N ARG A 5 -10.84 31.10 7.04
CA ARG A 5 -12.18 30.60 6.61
C ARG A 5 -12.20 29.58 5.46
N ARG A 6 -11.07 28.99 5.05
CA ARG A 6 -11.02 27.97 3.96
C ARG A 6 -10.91 26.50 4.40
N CYS A 7 -10.66 26.18 5.67
CA CYS A 7 -10.42 24.79 6.09
C CYS A 7 -11.65 23.97 6.53
N PHE A 8 -12.86 24.54 6.62
CA PHE A 8 -13.99 23.79 7.18
C PHE A 8 -14.74 22.92 6.15
N ASN A 9 -14.77 23.32 4.87
CA ASN A 9 -15.59 22.62 3.86
C ASN A 9 -14.93 21.37 3.22
N CYS A 10 -13.60 21.25 3.24
CA CYS A 10 -12.93 20.09 2.62
C CYS A 10 -12.98 18.84 3.52
N LEU A 11 -12.82 19.03 4.83
CA LEU A 11 -13.00 17.97 5.84
C LEU A 11 -14.46 17.48 5.96
N LEU A 12 -15.45 18.32 5.63
CA LEU A 12 -16.85 17.91 5.61
C LEU A 12 -17.16 16.92 4.48
N HIS A 13 -16.46 17.00 3.34
CA HIS A 13 -16.66 16.06 2.22
C HIS A 13 -16.12 14.66 2.52
N LEU A 14 -15.11 14.55 3.37
CA LEU A 14 -14.60 13.27 3.88
C LEU A 14 -15.40 12.75 5.07
N ARG A 15 -16.02 13.63 5.88
CA ARG A 15 -16.86 13.22 7.04
C ARG A 15 -18.28 12.78 6.69
N SER A 16 -18.78 13.04 5.49
CA SER A 16 -20.15 12.67 5.09
C SER A 16 -20.29 11.21 4.63
N TYR A 17 -19.20 10.44 4.57
CA TYR A 17 -19.22 9.03 4.20
C TYR A 17 -19.13 8.15 5.44
N SER A 18 -20.24 8.05 6.19
CA SER A 18 -20.39 7.01 7.19
C SER A 18 -20.00 5.67 6.56
N ILE A 19 -18.98 5.02 7.13
CA ILE A 19 -18.43 3.75 6.66
C ILE A 19 -19.57 2.74 6.59
N ASP A 20 -20.04 2.45 5.38
CA ASP A 20 -20.81 1.25 5.10
C ASP A 20 -19.93 0.34 4.26
N VAL A 21 -19.57 -0.83 4.82
CA VAL A 21 -18.86 -1.90 4.10
C VAL A 21 -19.58 -2.24 2.78
N LYS A 22 -20.88 -1.96 2.67
CA LYS A 22 -21.69 -2.09 1.45
C LYS A 22 -21.33 -1.08 0.35
N GLN A 23 -20.79 0.10 0.64
CA GLN A 23 -20.40 1.08 -0.41
C GLN A 23 -19.13 0.64 -1.17
N LEU A 24 -18.27 -0.18 -0.55
CA LEU A 24 -17.16 -0.88 -1.22
C LEU A 24 -17.63 -2.11 -2.02
N VAL A 25 -18.89 -2.52 -1.86
CA VAL A 25 -19.50 -3.74 -2.40
C VAL A 25 -20.77 -3.39 -3.16
N LEU A 26 -20.67 -3.11 -4.46
CA LEU A 26 -21.88 -3.02 -5.28
C LEU A 26 -22.31 -4.42 -5.76
N ASN A 27 -23.42 -4.87 -5.18
CA ASN A 27 -24.21 -6.00 -5.67
C ASN A 27 -24.61 -5.79 -7.14
N THR A 28 -24.37 -6.83 -7.92
CA THR A 28 -24.71 -6.97 -9.33
C THR A 28 -26.18 -6.70 -9.62
N LYS A 29 -26.45 -5.59 -10.32
CA LYS A 29 -27.31 -5.48 -11.52
C LYS A 29 -27.34 -4.02 -11.98
N VAL A 30 -26.44 -3.64 -12.88
CA VAL A 30 -26.56 -2.37 -13.60
C VAL A 30 -27.32 -2.65 -14.90
N LYS A 31 -28.56 -2.17 -15.00
CA LYS A 31 -29.21 -1.96 -16.30
C LYS A 31 -28.37 -0.96 -17.07
N VAL A 32 -27.89 -1.35 -18.25
CA VAL A 32 -27.26 -0.45 -19.21
C VAL A 32 -28.31 0.58 -19.62
N PRO A 33 -28.12 1.89 -19.38
CA PRO A 33 -29.04 2.89 -19.94
C PRO A 33 -28.89 2.88 -21.45
N SER A 34 -30.01 2.71 -22.16
CA SER A 34 -30.11 2.95 -23.59
C SER A 34 -29.68 4.39 -23.89
N ARG A 35 -28.77 4.55 -24.85
CA ARG A 35 -28.34 5.86 -25.34
C ARG A 35 -29.53 6.61 -25.94
N GLU A 36 -29.90 7.73 -25.35
CA GLU A 36 -30.67 8.75 -26.05
C GLU A 36 -29.74 9.58 -26.95
N PRO A 37 -30.20 9.98 -28.15
CA PRO A 37 -29.39 10.74 -29.10
C PRO A 37 -29.24 12.20 -28.62
N THR A 38 -28.02 12.60 -28.29
CA THR A 38 -27.69 14.00 -28.00
C THR A 38 -27.44 14.78 -29.29
N ALA A 39 -28.16 15.89 -29.44
CA ALA A 39 -28.01 16.84 -30.53
C ALA A 39 -26.59 17.44 -30.57
N LYS A 40 -26.01 17.48 -31.78
CA LYS A 40 -24.67 18.02 -32.03
C LYS A 40 -24.69 19.55 -31.95
N THR A 41 -24.14 20.14 -30.90
CA THR A 41 -23.66 21.53 -30.92
C THR A 41 -22.18 21.55 -31.25
N GLY A 42 -21.84 22.20 -32.36
CA GLY A 42 -20.50 22.23 -32.94
C GLY A 42 -19.59 23.20 -32.21
N THR A 43 -18.73 22.69 -31.34
CA THR A 43 -17.46 23.33 -30.98
C THR A 43 -16.32 22.37 -31.30
N ARG A 44 -15.50 22.73 -32.30
CA ARG A 44 -14.30 21.99 -32.69
C ARG A 44 -13.37 21.84 -31.47
N PRO A 45 -13.02 20.62 -31.03
CA PRO A 45 -12.04 20.47 -29.95
C PRO A 45 -10.67 20.92 -30.47
N VAL A 46 -10.05 21.87 -29.77
CA VAL A 46 -8.66 22.28 -30.00
C VAL A 46 -7.78 21.04 -29.86
N ARG A 47 -7.19 20.57 -30.96
CA ARG A 47 -6.20 19.49 -30.95
C ARG A 47 -4.94 19.99 -30.26
N ARG A 48 -4.85 19.80 -28.93
CA ARG A 48 -3.58 19.93 -28.22
C ARG A 48 -2.62 18.86 -28.77
N SER A 49 -1.46 19.30 -29.26
CA SER A 49 -0.40 18.42 -29.75
C SER A 49 0.07 17.49 -28.63
N LYS A 50 0.31 16.22 -28.94
CA LYS A 50 0.92 15.28 -27.98
C LYS A 50 2.32 15.82 -27.61
N PRO A 51 2.70 15.76 -26.32
CA PRO A 51 4.02 16.22 -25.88
C PRO A 51 5.13 15.51 -26.63
N THR A 52 6.23 16.22 -26.89
CA THR A 52 7.42 15.64 -27.52
C THR A 52 8.06 14.58 -26.60
N THR A 53 8.84 13.66 -27.16
CA THR A 53 9.44 12.53 -26.42
C THR A 53 10.31 12.94 -25.24
N LYS A 54 10.93 14.14 -25.30
CA LYS A 54 11.76 14.69 -24.21
C LYS A 54 10.93 15.34 -23.10
N GLU A 55 9.83 16.00 -23.44
CA GLU A 55 8.93 16.63 -22.46
C GLU A 55 8.17 15.56 -21.66
N ALA A 56 7.63 14.54 -22.32
CA ALA A 56 6.92 13.44 -21.66
C ALA A 56 7.80 12.66 -20.66
N ALA A 57 9.11 12.60 -20.92
CA ALA A 57 10.09 11.94 -20.07
C ALA A 57 10.35 12.65 -18.74
N GLN A 58 10.20 13.98 -18.69
CA GLN A 58 10.49 14.79 -17.50
C GLN A 58 9.26 14.95 -16.60
N ILE A 59 8.05 14.83 -17.14
CA ILE A 59 6.79 15.04 -16.41
C ILE A 59 6.71 14.26 -15.09
N PRO A 60 6.98 12.95 -15.01
CA PRO A 60 6.84 12.21 -13.75
C PRO A 60 7.80 12.70 -12.66
N LEU A 61 9.00 13.16 -13.03
CA LEU A 61 9.98 13.70 -12.09
C LEU A 61 9.58 15.11 -11.63
N GLN A 62 9.16 15.97 -12.57
CA GLN A 62 8.68 17.32 -12.26
C GLN A 62 7.48 17.27 -11.29
N LEU A 63 6.52 16.38 -11.55
CA LEU A 63 5.37 16.18 -10.66
C LEU A 63 5.80 15.64 -9.29
N PHE A 64 6.79 14.74 -9.25
CA PHE A 64 7.32 14.24 -7.99
C PHE A 64 7.93 15.38 -7.15
N GLU A 65 8.75 16.24 -7.75
CA GLU A 65 9.33 17.40 -7.07
C GLU A 65 8.26 18.43 -6.65
N GLU A 66 7.27 18.68 -7.51
CA GLU A 66 6.15 19.60 -7.26
C GLU A 66 5.30 19.18 -6.05
N TYR A 67 4.96 17.90 -5.95
CA TYR A 67 4.00 17.42 -4.95
C TYR A 67 4.61 16.87 -3.66
N ASN A 68 5.94 16.69 -3.63
CA ASN A 68 6.68 16.21 -2.47
C ASN A 68 7.71 17.26 -1.99
N PRO A 69 7.28 18.50 -1.68
CA PRO A 69 8.21 19.54 -1.23
C PRO A 69 8.88 19.12 0.08
N GLY A 70 10.19 19.34 0.17
CA GLY A 70 10.99 19.01 1.35
C GLY A 70 11.40 17.55 1.48
N VAL A 71 10.98 16.66 0.57
CA VAL A 71 11.53 15.30 0.51
C VAL A 71 12.97 15.36 0.03
N ILE A 72 13.89 14.94 0.88
CA ILE A 72 15.31 14.81 0.52
C ILE A 72 15.44 13.61 -0.41
N LEU A 73 15.82 13.88 -1.65
CA LEU A 73 16.10 12.82 -2.61
C LEU A 73 17.38 12.08 -2.21
N PRO A 74 17.39 10.74 -2.28
CA PRO A 74 18.60 9.95 -2.07
C PRO A 74 19.67 10.28 -3.12
N THR A 75 20.93 10.02 -2.78
CA THR A 75 22.02 10.21 -3.73
C THR A 75 21.85 9.31 -4.96
N ALA A 76 22.41 9.70 -6.10
CA ALA A 76 22.39 8.87 -7.30
C ALA A 76 23.03 7.48 -7.06
N THR A 77 24.02 7.43 -6.16
CA THR A 77 24.67 6.19 -5.69
C THR A 77 23.68 5.31 -4.94
N ASP A 78 22.96 5.85 -3.96
CA ASP A 78 21.96 5.10 -3.19
C ASP A 78 20.84 4.58 -4.09
N MET A 79 20.34 5.42 -5.01
CA MET A 79 19.34 5.01 -6.00
C MET A 79 19.81 3.85 -6.87
N SER A 80 21.09 3.84 -7.24
CA SER A 80 21.71 2.76 -8.01
C SER A 80 21.85 1.49 -7.17
N LEU A 81 22.28 1.58 -5.91
CA LEU A 81 22.39 0.45 -4.99
C LEU A 81 21.03 -0.21 -4.71
N ILE A 82 20.02 0.60 -4.40
CA ILE A 82 18.64 0.13 -4.21
C ILE A 82 18.12 -0.53 -5.50
N SER A 83 18.36 0.10 -6.65
CA SER A 83 17.96 -0.49 -7.93
C SER A 83 18.66 -1.81 -8.20
N ARG A 84 19.95 -1.92 -7.85
CA ARG A 84 20.73 -3.16 -7.93
C ARG A 84 20.14 -4.24 -7.03
N PHE A 85 19.71 -3.91 -5.81
CA PHE A 85 19.03 -4.86 -4.93
C PHE A 85 17.83 -5.50 -5.63
N PHE A 86 16.88 -4.70 -6.13
CA PHE A 86 15.68 -5.25 -6.79
C PHE A 86 16.03 -6.01 -8.08
N ASN A 87 17.01 -5.52 -8.84
CA ASN A 87 17.45 -6.16 -10.09
C ASN A 87 18.19 -7.50 -9.89
N SER A 88 18.75 -7.74 -8.70
CA SER A 88 19.53 -8.94 -8.36
C SER A 88 18.82 -9.87 -7.36
N SER A 89 17.74 -9.40 -6.73
CA SER A 89 16.96 -10.19 -5.79
C SER A 89 16.19 -11.30 -6.49
N LYS A 90 16.25 -12.51 -5.93
CA LYS A 90 15.28 -13.55 -6.27
C LYS A 90 13.94 -13.17 -5.66
N VAL A 91 12.88 -13.27 -6.46
CA VAL A 91 11.50 -13.06 -6.01
C VAL A 91 10.78 -14.39 -5.95
N ASN A 92 10.43 -14.80 -4.74
CA ASN A 92 9.75 -16.06 -4.47
C ASN A 92 8.31 -15.76 -4.05
N PHE A 93 7.36 -16.48 -4.62
CA PHE A 93 6.02 -16.54 -4.06
C PHE A 93 6.08 -17.31 -2.74
N GLU A 94 5.59 -16.72 -1.65
CA GLU A 94 5.60 -17.36 -0.33
C GLU A 94 4.24 -17.94 0.05
N TRP A 95 3.18 -17.13 -0.03
CA TRP A 95 1.86 -17.54 0.41
C TRP A 95 0.74 -16.77 -0.30
N CYS A 96 -0.45 -17.36 -0.26
CA CYS A 96 -1.70 -16.79 -0.74
C CYS A 96 -2.77 -17.01 0.33
N ALA A 97 -3.53 -15.98 0.67
CA ALA A 97 -4.53 -16.03 1.72
C ALA A 97 -5.84 -15.34 1.27
N ARG A 98 -6.96 -16.05 1.39
CA ARG A 98 -8.32 -15.53 1.20
C ARG A 98 -8.91 -15.00 2.48
N GLU A 99 -8.46 -15.55 3.61
CA GLU A 99 -8.86 -15.14 4.96
C GLU A 99 -7.63 -14.78 5.79
N PHE A 100 -7.79 -13.93 6.79
CA PHE A 100 -6.65 -13.43 7.56
C PHE A 100 -5.93 -14.55 8.33
N LEU A 101 -6.67 -15.52 8.87
CA LEU A 101 -6.10 -16.66 9.62
C LEU A 101 -5.34 -17.66 8.73
N GLU A 102 -5.52 -17.62 7.40
CA GLU A 102 -4.74 -18.43 6.46
C GLU A 102 -3.31 -17.88 6.27
N ILE A 103 -3.04 -16.64 6.71
CA ILE A 103 -1.72 -16.04 6.62
C ILE A 103 -0.76 -16.79 7.56
N PRO A 104 0.41 -17.24 7.08
CA PRO A 104 1.37 -17.96 7.91
C PRO A 104 1.70 -17.24 9.22
N GLY A 105 1.49 -17.95 10.33
CA GLY A 105 1.74 -17.47 11.69
C GLY A 105 0.55 -16.76 12.35
N GLU A 106 -0.46 -16.29 11.61
CA GLU A 106 -1.56 -15.51 12.21
C GLU A 106 -2.49 -16.36 13.08
N ARG A 107 -2.81 -17.59 12.64
CA ARG A 107 -3.60 -18.52 13.48
C ARG A 107 -2.93 -18.78 14.83
N TYR A 108 -1.62 -19.07 14.82
CA TYR A 108 -0.86 -19.30 16.04
C TYR A 108 -0.82 -18.05 16.93
N LYS A 109 -0.56 -16.86 16.35
CA LYS A 109 -0.60 -15.59 17.10
C LYS A 109 -1.96 -15.35 17.76
N SER A 110 -3.05 -15.65 17.05
CA SER A 110 -4.42 -15.52 17.56
C SER A 110 -4.67 -16.48 18.73
N GLU A 111 -4.29 -17.75 18.59
CA GLU A 111 -4.46 -18.76 19.65
C GLU A 111 -3.65 -18.40 20.90
N GLN A 112 -2.40 -17.93 20.74
CA GLN A 112 -1.57 -17.48 21.87
C GLN A 112 -2.15 -16.23 22.57
N ALA A 113 -2.69 -15.27 21.81
CA ALA A 113 -3.32 -14.09 22.38
C ALA A 113 -4.58 -14.45 23.20
N HIS A 114 -5.36 -15.43 22.74
CA HIS A 114 -6.53 -15.92 23.49
C HIS A 114 -6.14 -16.61 24.79
N LEU A 115 -5.12 -17.47 24.77
CA LEU A 115 -4.61 -18.14 25.98
C LEU A 115 -4.10 -17.13 26.99
N GLN A 116 -3.29 -16.17 26.56
CA GLN A 116 -2.77 -15.11 27.43
C GLN A 116 -3.88 -14.25 28.03
N GLN A 117 -4.93 -13.96 27.26
CA GLN A 117 -6.09 -13.23 27.77
C GLN A 117 -6.87 -14.04 28.81
N GLN A 118 -6.99 -15.35 28.61
CA GLN A 118 -7.64 -16.24 29.58
C GLN A 118 -6.84 -16.34 30.88
N GLU A 119 -5.52 -16.50 30.81
CA GLU A 119 -4.64 -16.49 31.99
C GLU A 119 -4.80 -15.19 32.80
N LEU A 120 -4.83 -14.03 32.14
CA LEU A 120 -5.06 -12.75 32.81
C LEU A 120 -6.44 -12.64 33.47
N LEU A 121 -7.47 -13.25 32.88
CA LEU A 121 -8.82 -13.29 33.46
C LEU A 121 -8.86 -14.21 34.69
N ASP A 122 -8.18 -15.35 34.63
CA ASP A 122 -8.08 -16.31 35.73
C ASP A 122 -7.27 -15.71 36.89
N GLU A 123 -6.16 -15.03 36.62
CA GLU A 123 -5.39 -14.27 37.63
C GLU A 123 -6.24 -13.18 38.28
N LYS A 124 -7.00 -12.42 37.48
CA LYS A 124 -7.89 -11.39 37.99
C LYS A 124 -8.98 -11.99 38.88
N ALA A 125 -9.63 -13.07 38.44
CA ALA A 125 -10.66 -13.77 39.22
C ALA A 125 -10.09 -14.33 40.53
N PHE A 126 -8.86 -14.84 40.52
CA PHE A 126 -8.17 -15.30 41.72
C PHE A 126 -7.87 -14.13 42.70
N ASN A 127 -7.35 -13.01 42.21
CA ASN A 127 -7.08 -11.83 43.04
C ASN A 127 -8.37 -11.22 43.63
N ASP A 128 -9.45 -11.17 42.84
CA ASP A 128 -10.77 -10.73 43.29
C ASP A 128 -11.33 -11.66 44.38
N SER A 129 -11.08 -12.97 44.27
CA SER A 129 -11.51 -13.96 45.27
C SER A 129 -10.76 -13.85 46.61
N LEU A 130 -9.55 -13.29 46.61
CA LEU A 130 -8.73 -13.10 47.79
C LEU A 130 -8.97 -11.75 48.49
N ASN A 131 -9.91 -10.91 48.02
CA ASN A 131 -10.14 -9.55 48.55
C ASN A 131 -8.85 -8.71 48.62
N ILE A 132 -7.91 -8.94 47.70
CA ILE A 132 -6.71 -8.10 47.61
C ILE A 132 -7.14 -6.80 46.93
N ILE A 133 -7.61 -5.84 47.74
CA ILE A 133 -7.70 -4.44 47.33
C ILE A 133 -6.27 -4.05 46.93
N GLU A 134 -6.06 -3.72 45.66
CA GLU A 134 -4.77 -3.21 45.19
C GLU A 134 -4.24 -2.15 46.17
N PRO A 135 -3.06 -2.36 46.80
CA PRO A 135 -2.44 -1.30 47.58
C PRO A 135 -1.89 -0.28 46.59
N ASN A 136 -2.75 0.63 46.13
CA ASN A 136 -2.30 1.74 45.31
C ASN A 136 -1.49 2.71 46.20
N LYS A 137 -0.24 2.95 45.76
CA LYS A 137 0.71 3.99 46.18
C LYS A 137 1.48 3.77 47.49
N ALA A 138 2.49 2.90 47.47
CA ALA A 138 3.77 3.15 48.15
C ALA A 138 4.80 2.05 47.80
N PHE A 139 5.32 2.02 46.56
CA PHE A 139 6.66 1.48 46.27
C PHE A 139 7.10 1.85 44.85
N THR A 140 7.08 3.15 44.54
CA THR A 140 7.92 3.71 43.47
C THR A 140 9.32 3.93 44.05
N GLU A 141 10.12 2.86 44.16
CA GLU A 141 11.58 2.91 44.34
C GLU A 141 12.12 1.49 44.60
N SER A 142 12.23 0.65 43.56
CA SER A 142 13.26 -0.41 43.43
C SER A 142 12.99 -1.39 42.27
N ALA A 143 12.69 -0.91 41.07
CA ALA A 143 12.63 -1.78 39.88
C ALA A 143 13.37 -1.13 38.70
N THR A 144 14.59 -0.67 38.95
CA THR A 144 15.59 -0.40 37.90
C THR A 144 16.66 -1.49 37.95
N SER A 145 16.27 -2.72 37.58
CA SER A 145 17.18 -3.79 37.16
C SER A 145 16.35 -5.05 36.96
N HIS A 146 16.16 -5.46 35.70
CA HIS A 146 15.73 -6.78 35.19
C HIS A 146 14.69 -6.72 34.07
N GLU A 147 14.93 -5.88 33.06
CA GLU A 147 14.24 -6.00 31.75
C GLU A 147 15.20 -6.40 30.61
N HIS A 148 16.41 -6.83 30.94
CA HIS A 148 17.35 -7.43 30.00
C HIS A 148 17.71 -8.84 30.47
N ALA A 149 17.00 -9.85 29.97
CA ALA A 149 17.45 -11.24 29.77
C ALA A 149 16.28 -12.24 29.80
N ILE A 150 15.32 -12.13 28.88
CA ILE A 150 14.50 -13.28 28.48
C ILE A 150 14.43 -13.29 26.95
N THR A 151 15.57 -13.54 26.31
CA THR A 151 15.63 -13.83 24.88
C THR A 151 16.86 -14.69 24.57
N ALA A 152 17.00 -15.78 25.31
CA ALA A 152 17.85 -16.90 24.93
C ALA A 152 17.33 -18.11 25.70
N GLU A 153 17.37 -19.29 25.08
CA GLU A 153 17.04 -20.59 25.67
C GLU A 153 15.56 -21.01 25.67
N ARG A 154 15.03 -21.24 24.47
CA ARG A 154 14.25 -22.46 24.21
C ARG A 154 14.78 -23.15 22.96
N GLY A 155 15.66 -24.13 23.20
CA GLY A 155 16.22 -24.99 22.18
C GLY A 155 15.20 -25.99 21.64
N ALA A 156 15.24 -26.13 20.31
CA ALA A 156 15.05 -27.37 19.54
C ALA A 156 13.83 -28.26 19.84
N SER A 157 12.75 -28.02 19.10
CA SER A 157 12.04 -29.09 18.38
C SER A 157 11.23 -28.48 17.22
N GLY A 158 11.50 -28.92 15.99
CA GLY A 158 10.74 -28.55 14.78
C GLY A 158 11.22 -27.29 14.06
N SER A 159 11.49 -27.42 12.76
CA SER A 159 11.87 -26.35 11.82
C SER A 159 10.75 -25.29 11.65
N PHE A 160 10.57 -24.40 12.62
CA PHE A 160 9.58 -23.30 12.57
C PHE A 160 10.20 -21.91 12.84
N HIS A 161 11.45 -21.71 12.43
CA HIS A 161 12.12 -20.41 12.49
C HIS A 161 12.38 -19.88 11.07
N SER A 162 11.54 -18.98 10.54
CA SER A 162 11.95 -17.90 9.59
C SER A 162 10.81 -17.07 8.96
N HIS A 163 9.53 -17.41 9.14
CA HIS A 163 8.46 -16.72 8.38
C HIS A 163 7.95 -15.40 9.00
N THR A 164 8.43 -14.93 10.16
CA THR A 164 7.69 -13.94 10.97
C THR A 164 8.33 -12.55 11.13
N GLN A 165 9.39 -12.18 10.41
CA GLN A 165 10.08 -10.90 10.69
C GLN A 165 10.45 -10.02 9.47
N LEU A 166 10.01 -10.36 8.26
CA LEU A 166 10.29 -9.48 7.12
C LEU A 166 9.27 -8.33 7.06
N PRO A 167 9.72 -7.06 6.89
CA PRO A 167 8.81 -5.95 6.69
C PRO A 167 8.00 -6.15 5.41
N GLU A 168 6.70 -5.89 5.50
CA GLU A 168 5.75 -6.08 4.40
C GLU A 168 5.25 -4.72 3.92
N ILE A 169 5.04 -4.59 2.62
CA ILE A 169 4.28 -3.49 2.02
C ILE A 169 3.15 -4.09 1.20
N ILE A 170 2.03 -3.38 1.13
CA ILE A 170 0.85 -3.82 0.36
C ILE A 170 0.50 -2.82 -0.74
N PHE A 171 0.22 -3.34 -1.94
CA PHE A 171 -0.36 -2.55 -3.02
C PHE A 171 -1.88 -2.66 -2.98
N LEU A 172 -2.53 -1.51 -2.83
CA LEU A 172 -3.98 -1.34 -2.86
C LEU A 172 -4.38 -0.64 -4.16
N GLY A 173 -5.62 -0.83 -4.60
CA GLY A 173 -6.09 -0.17 -5.82
C GLY A 173 -7.27 -0.90 -6.46
N ARG A 174 -8.04 -0.18 -7.26
CA ARG A 174 -9.15 -0.73 -8.03
C ARG A 174 -8.75 -1.93 -8.90
N SER A 175 -9.73 -2.74 -9.29
CA SER A 175 -9.56 -3.70 -10.41
C SER A 175 -8.96 -2.98 -11.63
N ASN A 176 -7.88 -3.53 -12.20
CA ASN A 176 -7.11 -2.92 -13.31
C ASN A 176 -6.42 -1.57 -13.02
N ALA A 177 -6.24 -1.17 -11.75
CA ALA A 177 -5.41 -0.01 -11.39
C ALA A 177 -3.92 -0.20 -11.78
N GLY A 178 -3.50 -1.47 -11.95
CA GLY A 178 -2.16 -1.84 -12.39
C GLY A 178 -1.27 -2.43 -11.29
N LYS A 179 -1.83 -2.89 -10.16
CA LYS A 179 -1.09 -3.47 -9.02
C LYS A 179 -0.14 -4.60 -9.43
N SER A 180 -0.67 -5.69 -9.97
CA SER A 180 0.14 -6.84 -10.42
C SER A 180 1.14 -6.46 -11.52
N THR A 181 0.79 -5.52 -12.41
CA THR A 181 1.72 -5.00 -13.43
C THR A 181 2.84 -4.19 -12.79
N LEU A 182 2.54 -3.38 -11.77
CA LEU A 182 3.51 -2.61 -11.03
C LEU A 182 4.44 -3.52 -10.23
N LEU A 183 3.91 -4.55 -9.57
CA LEU A 183 4.70 -5.55 -8.85
C LEU A 183 5.71 -6.20 -9.80
N ASN A 184 5.25 -6.68 -10.95
CA ASN A 184 6.12 -7.23 -11.98
C ASN A 184 7.17 -6.19 -12.42
N ASN A 185 6.79 -4.94 -12.66
CA ASN A 185 7.73 -3.87 -13.03
C ASN A 185 8.79 -3.58 -11.96
N LEU A 186 8.39 -3.63 -10.69
CA LEU A 186 9.25 -3.35 -9.55
C LEU A 186 10.34 -4.40 -9.42
N THR A 187 10.01 -5.67 -9.70
CA THR A 187 10.91 -6.83 -9.57
C THR A 187 11.60 -7.21 -10.87
N THR A 188 11.18 -6.65 -12.01
CA THR A 188 11.86 -6.85 -13.30
C THR A 188 13.15 -6.05 -13.33
N ASN A 189 14.22 -6.66 -13.81
CA ASN A 189 15.46 -5.95 -14.03
C ASN A 189 15.26 -4.83 -15.07
N PHE A 190 15.75 -3.61 -14.81
CA PHE A 190 15.59 -2.50 -15.75
C PHE A 190 16.18 -2.75 -17.16
N LYS A 191 17.14 -3.67 -17.29
CA LYS A 191 17.71 -4.09 -18.59
C LYS A 191 16.81 -5.08 -19.35
N GLN A 192 15.83 -5.68 -18.69
CA GLN A 192 14.90 -6.62 -19.30
C GLN A 192 13.70 -5.90 -19.90
N VAL A 193 13.43 -6.18 -21.17
CA VAL A 193 12.27 -5.64 -21.89
C VAL A 193 10.99 -6.34 -21.45
N GLN A 194 11.05 -7.65 -21.18
CA GLN A 194 9.91 -8.44 -20.74
C GLN A 194 9.72 -8.34 -19.22
N LEU A 195 8.46 -8.21 -18.79
CA LEU A 195 8.07 -8.22 -17.39
C LEU A 195 8.28 -9.61 -16.78
N SER A 196 8.92 -9.68 -15.63
CA SER A 196 8.89 -10.87 -14.78
C SER A 196 7.42 -11.21 -14.48
N ARG A 197 7.02 -12.47 -14.66
CA ARG A 197 5.61 -12.90 -14.50
C ARG A 197 5.35 -13.46 -13.12
N HIS A 198 5.71 -12.73 -12.06
CA HIS A 198 5.48 -13.18 -10.69
C HIS A 198 4.01 -13.03 -10.30
N ALA A 199 3.38 -11.93 -10.71
CA ALA A 199 1.96 -11.68 -10.51
C ALA A 199 1.19 -11.80 -11.83
N THR A 200 0.04 -12.46 -11.79
CA THR A 200 -0.82 -12.66 -12.96
C THR A 200 -1.50 -11.35 -13.35
N THR A 201 -1.12 -10.79 -14.50
CA THR A 201 -1.76 -9.58 -15.05
C THR A 201 -2.89 -9.94 -16.00
N SER A 202 -4.08 -9.39 -15.78
CA SER A 202 -5.20 -9.49 -16.71
C SER A 202 -5.87 -8.13 -16.90
N LYS A 203 -6.56 -7.99 -18.04
CA LYS A 203 -7.42 -6.84 -18.35
C LYS A 203 -8.84 -7.03 -17.82
N LYS A 204 -9.28 -8.27 -17.54
CA LYS A 204 -10.61 -8.53 -16.96
C LYS A 204 -10.57 -8.15 -15.47
N PRO A 205 -11.61 -7.49 -14.92
CA PRO A 205 -11.69 -7.22 -13.48
C PRO A 205 -11.80 -8.52 -12.66
N GLY A 206 -11.42 -8.47 -11.37
CA GLY A 206 -11.58 -9.60 -10.43
C GLY A 206 -10.58 -10.76 -10.57
N HIS A 207 -9.41 -10.52 -11.19
CA HIS A 207 -8.39 -11.57 -11.36
C HIS A 207 -7.64 -11.94 -10.08
N THR A 208 -7.21 -10.94 -9.31
CA THR A 208 -6.57 -11.14 -8.01
C THR A 208 -7.69 -11.37 -6.99
N ARG A 209 -7.83 -12.62 -6.51
CA ARG A 209 -8.96 -13.04 -5.65
C ARG A 209 -8.60 -13.20 -4.17
N ALA A 210 -7.33 -13.05 -3.84
CA ALA A 210 -6.73 -13.30 -2.54
C ALA A 210 -5.55 -12.32 -2.35
N LEU A 211 -5.01 -12.23 -1.14
CA LEU A 211 -3.73 -11.59 -0.90
C LEU A 211 -2.62 -12.52 -1.42
N TYR A 212 -1.69 -11.99 -2.22
CA TYR A 212 -0.52 -12.73 -2.69
C TYR A 212 0.74 -12.10 -2.14
N CYS A 213 1.58 -12.89 -1.49
CA CYS A 213 2.82 -12.41 -0.90
C CYS A 213 4.04 -12.93 -1.66
N TYR A 214 4.95 -12.00 -1.93
CA TYR A 214 6.19 -12.25 -2.64
C TYR A 214 7.37 -11.77 -1.80
N ASN A 215 8.25 -12.69 -1.43
CA ASN A 215 9.50 -12.36 -0.78
C ASN A 215 10.53 -11.90 -1.81
N VAL A 216 11.16 -10.77 -1.51
CA VAL A 216 12.21 -10.17 -2.34
C VAL A 216 13.53 -10.22 -1.56
N GLY A 217 14.42 -11.12 -2.02
CA GLY A 217 15.80 -11.20 -1.50
C GLY A 217 15.92 -11.51 -0.01
N ASN A 218 14.88 -12.06 0.63
CA ASN A 218 14.74 -12.28 2.07
C ASN A 218 15.04 -11.03 2.91
N ARG A 219 14.63 -9.87 2.40
CA ARG A 219 14.74 -8.59 3.12
C ARG A 219 13.39 -7.91 3.31
N LEU A 220 12.44 -8.14 2.40
CA LEU A 220 11.10 -7.57 2.46
C LEU A 220 10.10 -8.44 1.74
N ARG A 221 8.82 -8.17 1.98
CA ARG A 221 7.70 -8.79 1.26
C ARG A 221 6.86 -7.75 0.54
N LEU A 222 6.48 -8.07 -0.68
CA LEU A 222 5.51 -7.33 -1.47
C LEU A 222 4.18 -8.09 -1.45
N VAL A 223 3.11 -7.43 -1.03
CA VAL A 223 1.77 -8.00 -0.99
C VAL A 223 0.90 -7.37 -2.07
N ASP A 224 0.36 -8.17 -2.98
CA ASP A 224 -0.62 -7.75 -3.98
C ASP A 224 -2.03 -8.03 -3.45
N SER A 225 -2.84 -6.98 -3.28
CA SER A 225 -4.20 -7.12 -2.78
C SER A 225 -5.19 -7.49 -3.89
N PRO A 226 -6.34 -8.12 -3.55
CA PRO A 226 -7.47 -8.11 -4.46
C PRO A 226 -7.87 -6.66 -4.78
N GLY A 227 -8.33 -6.43 -6.01
CA GLY A 227 -8.75 -5.08 -6.41
C GLY A 227 -10.13 -4.75 -5.88
N TYR A 228 -10.26 -3.62 -5.19
CA TYR A 228 -11.57 -3.15 -4.68
C TYR A 228 -12.42 -2.49 -5.77
N GLY A 229 -13.71 -2.30 -5.47
CA GLY A 229 -14.69 -1.68 -6.35
C GLY A 229 -15.40 -2.70 -7.25
N VAL A 230 -15.41 -2.46 -8.57
CA VAL A 230 -16.15 -3.33 -9.49
C VAL A 230 -15.61 -4.75 -9.45
N MET A 231 -16.49 -5.71 -9.13
CA MET A 231 -16.22 -7.15 -9.03
C MET A 231 -15.36 -7.59 -7.82
N SER A 232 -15.22 -6.76 -6.78
CA SER A 232 -14.69 -7.22 -5.49
C SER A 232 -15.79 -7.86 -4.64
N THR A 233 -15.47 -8.95 -3.93
CA THR A 233 -16.38 -9.57 -2.97
C THR A 233 -16.21 -8.97 -1.57
N GLN A 234 -17.23 -9.11 -0.73
CA GLN A 234 -17.17 -8.67 0.66
C GLN A 234 -16.05 -9.39 1.44
N GLN A 235 -15.88 -10.70 1.21
CA GLN A 235 -14.81 -11.49 1.84
C GLN A 235 -13.42 -10.96 1.48
N GLN A 236 -13.20 -10.57 0.22
CA GLN A 236 -11.93 -9.98 -0.22
C GLN A 236 -11.66 -8.64 0.46
N GLY A 237 -12.69 -7.80 0.57
CA GLY A 237 -12.60 -6.52 1.28
C GLY A 237 -12.29 -6.72 2.76
N ALA A 238 -13.02 -7.60 3.43
CA ALA A 238 -12.86 -7.90 4.85
C ALA A 238 -11.44 -8.42 5.15
N CYS A 239 -10.94 -9.40 4.39
CA CYS A 239 -9.59 -9.93 4.55
C CYS A 239 -8.52 -8.85 4.35
N THR A 240 -8.65 -8.00 3.32
CA THR A 240 -7.71 -6.90 3.06
C THR A 240 -7.73 -5.87 4.19
N MET A 241 -8.91 -5.48 4.66
CA MET A 241 -9.06 -4.52 5.76
C MET A 241 -8.52 -5.09 7.08
N GLN A 242 -8.76 -6.37 7.38
CA GLN A 242 -8.23 -7.04 8.56
C GLN A 242 -6.70 -7.11 8.49
N TYR A 243 -6.14 -7.49 7.33
CA TYR A 243 -4.70 -7.49 7.10
C TYR A 243 -4.06 -6.12 7.38
N ILE A 244 -4.67 -5.04 6.88
CA ILE A 244 -4.17 -3.68 7.09
C ILE A 244 -4.17 -3.28 8.59
N LYS A 245 -5.16 -3.74 9.36
CA LYS A 245 -5.31 -3.40 10.79
C LYS A 245 -4.40 -4.22 11.69
N GLU A 246 -4.31 -5.51 11.44
CA GLU A 246 -3.79 -6.49 12.41
C GLU A 246 -2.39 -6.98 12.07
N ARG A 247 -1.94 -6.89 10.81
CA ARG A 247 -0.62 -7.38 10.41
C ARG A 247 0.50 -6.50 10.97
N LYS A 248 1.17 -6.98 12.01
CA LYS A 248 2.28 -6.28 12.69
C LYS A 248 3.49 -6.02 11.76
N GLU A 249 3.70 -6.87 10.76
CA GLU A 249 4.82 -6.75 9.83
C GLU A 249 4.57 -5.71 8.72
N LEU A 250 3.33 -5.22 8.55
CA LEU A 250 2.98 -4.22 7.54
C LEU A 250 3.59 -2.85 7.88
N ARG A 251 4.38 -2.30 6.97
CA ARG A 251 5.07 -1.01 7.14
C ARG A 251 4.50 0.14 6.33
N ARG A 252 3.84 -0.16 5.20
CA ARG A 252 3.29 0.87 4.31
C ARG A 252 2.23 0.30 3.37
N CYS A 253 1.16 1.06 3.19
CA CYS A 253 0.19 0.87 2.11
C CYS A 253 0.55 1.74 0.90
N PHE A 254 0.45 1.19 -0.30
CA PHE A 254 0.63 1.93 -1.55
C PHE A 254 -0.68 1.91 -2.34
N LEU A 255 -1.41 3.03 -2.36
CA LEU A 255 -2.69 3.17 -3.04
C LEU A 255 -2.49 3.56 -4.50
N LEU A 256 -2.82 2.65 -5.42
CA LEU A 256 -2.71 2.90 -6.86
C LEU A 256 -3.96 3.57 -7.41
N VAL A 257 -3.76 4.75 -7.99
CA VAL A 257 -4.78 5.54 -8.69
C VAL A 257 -4.36 5.71 -10.14
N SER A 258 -5.28 5.52 -11.08
CA SER A 258 -4.99 5.73 -12.51
C SER A 258 -4.87 7.22 -12.77
N ALA A 259 -3.71 7.72 -13.22
CA ALA A 259 -3.48 9.14 -13.51
C ALA A 259 -4.49 9.72 -14.51
N LYS A 260 -4.98 8.87 -15.42
CA LYS A 260 -6.00 9.22 -16.41
C LYS A 260 -7.39 9.36 -15.79
N ASP A 261 -7.75 8.47 -14.86
CA ASP A 261 -9.13 8.33 -14.39
C ASP A 261 -9.37 9.07 -13.05
N GLY A 262 -8.31 9.45 -12.33
CA GLY A 262 -8.40 10.14 -11.04
C GLY A 262 -8.92 9.25 -9.91
N PHE A 263 -9.25 9.89 -8.79
CA PHE A 263 -9.86 9.24 -7.63
C PHE A 263 -11.34 8.95 -7.87
N THR A 264 -11.81 7.78 -7.45
CA THR A 264 -13.24 7.47 -7.37
C THR A 264 -13.72 7.37 -5.93
N ASN A 265 -15.04 7.27 -5.74
CA ASN A 265 -15.64 7.07 -4.41
C ASN A 265 -15.03 5.88 -3.65
N ALA A 266 -14.72 4.78 -4.35
CA ALA A 266 -14.07 3.63 -3.73
C ALA A 266 -12.62 3.93 -3.29
N ASP A 267 -11.90 4.79 -4.00
CA ASP A 267 -10.58 5.26 -3.58
C ASP A 267 -10.70 6.18 -2.34
N TYR A 268 -11.71 7.06 -2.30
CA TYR A 268 -11.98 7.89 -1.13
C TYR A 268 -12.35 7.08 0.12
N SER A 269 -13.21 6.06 0.00
CA SER A 269 -13.51 5.16 1.12
C SER A 269 -12.28 4.42 1.62
N MET A 270 -11.36 4.03 0.72
CA MET A 270 -10.09 3.41 1.12
C MET A 270 -9.16 4.40 1.81
N LEU A 271 -9.09 5.65 1.33
CA LEU A 271 -8.31 6.72 1.97
C LEU A 271 -8.83 7.03 3.37
N GLU A 272 -10.14 7.17 3.53
CA GLU A 272 -10.79 7.40 4.81
C GLU A 272 -10.52 6.25 5.79
N PHE A 273 -10.61 5.00 5.30
CA PHE A 273 -10.22 3.83 6.08
C PHE A 273 -8.76 3.89 6.56
N LEU A 274 -7.82 4.18 5.65
CA LEU A 274 -6.40 4.27 6.03
C LEU A 274 -6.16 5.39 7.06
N MET A 275 -6.79 6.54 6.87
CA MET A 275 -6.65 7.68 7.79
C MET A 275 -7.29 7.42 9.16
N SER A 276 -8.50 6.84 9.20
CA SER A 276 -9.20 6.54 10.47
C SER A 276 -8.46 5.53 11.35
N TYR A 277 -7.74 4.59 10.73
CA TYR A 277 -6.90 3.62 11.45
C TYR A 277 -5.45 4.09 11.65
N GLY A 278 -5.11 5.32 11.28
CA GLY A 278 -3.75 5.87 11.42
C GLY A 278 -2.69 5.11 10.61
N VAL A 279 -3.10 4.41 9.54
CA VAL A 279 -2.22 3.59 8.72
C VAL A 279 -1.44 4.48 7.79
N ALA A 280 -0.11 4.41 7.84
CA ALA A 280 0.73 5.15 6.91
C ALA A 280 0.58 4.61 5.47
N PHE A 281 0.34 5.50 4.53
CA PHE A 281 0.17 5.15 3.13
C PHE A 281 0.80 6.17 2.19
N GLU A 282 1.11 5.72 0.96
CA GLU A 282 1.58 6.56 -0.14
C GLU A 282 0.62 6.40 -1.33
N VAL A 283 0.52 7.42 -2.19
CA VAL A 283 -0.35 7.36 -3.37
C VAL A 283 0.48 7.25 -4.63
N ILE A 284 0.15 6.28 -5.47
CA ILE A 284 0.82 6.02 -6.74
C ILE A 284 -0.13 6.32 -7.89
N PHE A 285 0.18 7.38 -8.65
CA PHE A 285 -0.46 7.67 -9.93
C PHE A 285 0.14 6.79 -11.03
N THR A 286 -0.58 5.74 -11.42
CA THR A 286 -0.18 4.82 -12.48
C THR A 286 -0.66 5.25 -13.85
N LYS A 287 -0.15 4.57 -14.90
CA LYS A 287 -0.55 4.78 -16.30
C LYS A 287 -0.31 6.22 -16.78
N MET A 288 0.77 6.85 -16.32
CA MET A 288 1.21 8.17 -16.81
C MET A 288 1.37 8.18 -18.34
N ASP A 289 1.70 7.03 -18.94
CA ASP A 289 1.77 6.83 -20.39
C ASP A 289 0.44 7.06 -21.14
N LYS A 290 -0.69 7.04 -20.43
CA LYS A 290 -2.04 7.26 -20.97
C LYS A 290 -2.59 8.65 -20.65
N LEU A 291 -1.87 9.46 -19.88
CA LEU A 291 -2.27 10.81 -19.55
C LEU A 291 -2.16 11.68 -20.80
N ARG A 292 -3.26 12.34 -21.17
CA ARG A 292 -3.30 13.26 -22.32
C ARG A 292 -3.06 14.71 -21.91
N ASP A 293 -3.50 15.06 -20.71
CA ASP A 293 -3.43 16.41 -20.18
C ASP A 293 -3.02 16.38 -18.72
N ILE A 294 -1.90 17.05 -18.42
CA ILE A 294 -1.37 17.14 -17.06
C ILE A 294 -2.23 18.02 -16.17
N THR A 295 -2.95 19.00 -16.72
CA THR A 295 -3.79 19.89 -15.92
C THR A 295 -4.96 19.14 -15.29
N THR A 296 -5.47 18.10 -15.95
CA THR A 296 -6.51 17.23 -15.40
C THR A 296 -5.99 16.47 -14.18
N LEU A 297 -4.77 15.93 -14.24
CA LEU A 297 -4.15 15.25 -13.10
C LEU A 297 -3.92 16.22 -11.93
N ARG A 298 -3.38 17.42 -12.21
CA ARG A 298 -3.22 18.46 -11.19
C ARG A 298 -4.55 18.83 -10.54
N HIS A 299 -5.61 18.96 -11.33
CA HIS A 299 -6.95 19.21 -10.83
C HIS A 299 -7.43 18.09 -9.91
N PHE A 300 -7.30 16.82 -10.31
CA PHE A 300 -7.66 15.68 -9.46
C PHE A 300 -6.90 15.64 -8.14
N ILE A 301 -5.62 15.99 -8.13
CA ILE A 301 -4.82 16.05 -6.90
C ILE A 301 -5.29 17.21 -6.01
N SER A 302 -5.55 18.37 -6.61
CA SER A 302 -5.99 19.56 -5.86
C SER A 302 -7.37 19.40 -5.22
N THR A 303 -8.28 18.64 -5.87
CA THR A 303 -9.66 18.47 -5.38
C THR A 303 -9.84 17.25 -4.49
N SER A 304 -8.88 16.33 -4.43
CA SER A 304 -9.02 15.11 -3.63
C SER A 304 -8.84 15.32 -2.13
N GLY A 305 -8.38 16.49 -1.70
CA GLY A 305 -8.05 16.77 -0.30
C GLY A 305 -6.82 16.00 0.21
N ILE A 306 -6.13 15.24 -0.65
CA ILE A 306 -5.01 14.38 -0.23
C ILE A 306 -3.79 15.18 0.25
N LEU A 307 -3.63 16.40 -0.25
CA LEU A 307 -2.55 17.32 0.15
C LEU A 307 -2.77 17.89 1.55
N ASP A 308 -4.02 17.92 2.01
CA ASP A 308 -4.45 18.44 3.31
C ASP A 308 -4.69 17.30 4.33
N ALA A 309 -4.38 16.05 3.96
CA ALA A 309 -4.55 14.91 4.83
C ALA A 309 -3.66 15.03 6.09
N PRO A 310 -4.13 14.63 7.29
CA PRO A 310 -3.35 14.72 8.52
C PRO A 310 -1.99 14.00 8.43
N ILE A 311 -1.99 12.84 7.76
CA ILE A 311 -0.79 12.12 7.36
C ILE A 311 -0.64 12.36 5.86
N ARG A 312 0.14 13.37 5.47
CA ARG A 312 0.35 13.71 4.07
C ARG A 312 1.14 12.59 3.38
N PRO A 313 0.55 11.88 2.39
CA PRO A 313 1.26 10.86 1.66
C PRO A 313 2.21 11.51 0.63
N LYS A 314 3.31 10.82 0.34
CA LYS A 314 4.09 11.05 -0.87
C LYS A 314 3.27 10.65 -2.09
N LEU A 315 3.34 11.50 -3.12
CA LEU A 315 2.71 11.28 -4.40
C LEU A 315 3.76 10.79 -5.41
N LEU A 316 3.61 9.55 -5.86
CA LEU A 316 4.49 8.91 -6.83
C LEU A 316 3.83 8.86 -8.21
N PHE A 317 4.59 9.13 -9.27
CA PHE A 317 4.08 9.18 -10.64
C PHE A 317 4.80 8.16 -11.51
N LEU A 318 4.09 7.15 -12.01
CA LEU A 318 4.69 5.96 -12.64
C LEU A 318 4.04 5.62 -13.98
N ASN A 319 4.86 5.20 -14.94
CA ASN A 319 4.40 4.42 -16.09
C ASN A 319 4.92 2.98 -16.01
N SER A 320 4.02 2.05 -16.26
CA SER A 320 4.30 0.61 -16.27
C SER A 320 4.53 0.08 -17.69
N VAL A 321 4.12 0.84 -18.71
CA VAL A 321 4.21 0.46 -20.12
C VAL A 321 5.13 1.46 -20.82
N VAL A 322 5.98 0.95 -21.72
CA VAL A 322 6.84 1.77 -22.58
C VAL A 322 6.19 1.99 -23.94
N ASN A 323 6.36 3.17 -24.50
CA ASN A 323 5.88 3.54 -25.83
C ASN A 323 6.76 4.65 -26.43
N LYS A 324 6.44 5.14 -27.64
CA LYS A 324 7.22 6.19 -28.31
C LYS A 324 7.39 7.47 -27.47
N ALA A 325 6.38 7.85 -26.67
CA ALA A 325 6.44 9.02 -25.79
C ALA A 325 7.11 8.71 -24.43
N TYR A 326 6.95 7.49 -23.94
CA TYR A 326 7.53 7.00 -22.69
C TYR A 326 8.51 5.84 -22.98
N PRO A 327 9.73 6.12 -23.45
CA PRO A 327 10.66 5.07 -23.94
C PRO A 327 11.20 4.17 -22.83
N LYS A 328 11.10 4.60 -21.57
CA LYS A 328 11.51 3.84 -20.38
C LYS A 328 10.45 3.93 -19.29
N ARG A 329 10.62 3.13 -18.23
CA ARG A 329 9.77 3.15 -17.04
C ARG A 329 10.26 4.25 -16.09
N TYR A 330 9.46 5.29 -15.91
CA TYR A 330 9.75 6.42 -15.05
C TYR A 330 9.18 6.21 -13.64
N GLY A 331 9.84 6.83 -12.66
CA GLY A 331 9.43 6.84 -11.25
C GLY A 331 9.62 5.52 -10.48
N ILE A 332 9.89 4.39 -11.14
CA ILE A 332 10.12 3.09 -10.46
C ILE A 332 11.28 3.18 -9.46
N ALA A 333 12.33 3.94 -9.77
CA ALA A 333 13.45 4.12 -8.84
C ALA A 333 13.02 4.84 -7.54
N HIS A 334 12.18 5.88 -7.64
CA HIS A 334 11.62 6.57 -6.47
C HIS A 334 10.71 5.65 -5.66
N LEU A 335 9.91 4.81 -6.32
CA LEU A 335 9.11 3.79 -5.64
C LEU A 335 9.99 2.78 -4.89
N ARG A 336 11.06 2.27 -5.52
CA ARG A 336 12.01 1.34 -4.88
C ARG A 336 12.64 1.97 -3.63
N HIS A 337 13.05 3.24 -3.72
CA HIS A 337 13.56 3.99 -2.58
C HIS A 337 12.51 4.15 -1.48
N THR A 338 11.28 4.57 -1.83
CA THR A 338 10.18 4.76 -0.87
C THR A 338 9.84 3.45 -0.14
N ILE A 339 9.94 2.30 -0.83
CA ILE A 339 9.78 0.98 -0.21
C ILE A 339 10.93 0.68 0.77
N PHE A 340 12.18 0.98 0.40
CA PHE A 340 13.33 0.80 1.29
C PHE A 340 13.20 1.64 2.55
N GLU A 341 12.83 2.91 2.39
CA GLU A 341 12.58 3.84 3.49
C GLU A 341 11.47 3.33 4.40
N ALA A 342 10.33 2.93 3.83
CA ALA A 342 9.22 2.36 4.58
C ALA A 342 9.60 1.10 5.37
N CYS A 343 10.42 0.23 4.77
CA CYS A 343 10.88 -1.00 5.40
C CYS A 343 12.09 -0.81 6.33
N ASN A 344 12.60 0.42 6.47
CA ASN A 344 13.82 0.74 7.20
C ASN A 344 15.03 -0.10 6.73
N ILE A 345 15.22 -0.21 5.41
CA ILE A 345 16.31 -0.97 4.79
C ILE A 345 17.36 0.01 4.25
N ALA A 346 18.62 -0.20 4.64
CA ALA A 346 19.74 0.62 4.17
C ALA A 346 19.98 0.43 2.66
N PRO A 347 20.34 1.49 1.89
CA PRO A 347 20.55 1.41 0.44
C PRO A 347 21.59 0.38 -0.01
N ASN A 348 22.63 0.13 0.80
CA ASN A 348 23.70 -0.82 0.54
C ASN A 348 23.33 -2.29 0.86
N THR A 349 22.11 -2.55 1.34
CA THR A 349 21.67 -3.90 1.70
C THR A 349 21.67 -4.82 0.48
N LEU A 350 22.34 -5.96 0.61
CA LEU A 350 22.35 -7.00 -0.40
C LEU A 350 21.24 -8.03 -0.17
N PRO A 351 20.71 -8.65 -1.25
CA PRO A 351 19.82 -9.79 -1.14
C PRO A 351 20.51 -10.92 -0.36
N SER A 352 19.78 -11.57 0.55
CA SER A 352 20.30 -12.75 1.24
C SER A 352 20.31 -13.94 0.28
N LYS A 353 21.39 -14.72 0.30
CA LYS A 353 21.46 -16.04 -0.36
C LYS A 353 20.76 -17.14 0.46
N ALA A 354 20.37 -16.85 1.70
CA ALA A 354 19.85 -17.83 2.65
C ALA A 354 18.36 -18.11 2.42
N TYR A 355 18.05 -18.91 1.40
CA TYR A 355 16.99 -19.92 1.47
C TYR A 355 17.69 -21.25 1.22
N LYS A 356 18.42 -21.76 2.20
CA LYS A 356 18.69 -23.20 2.23
C LYS A 356 17.37 -23.81 2.73
N GLN A 357 16.62 -24.36 1.79
CA GLN A 357 15.42 -25.14 2.05
C GLN A 357 15.72 -26.29 3.01
#